data_AF-A0A7W0CR18-F1
#
_entry.id   AF-A0A7W0CR18-F1
#
_cell.length_a   1.000
_cell.length_b   1.000
_cell.length_c   1.000
_cell.angle_alpha   90.00
_cell.angle_beta   90.00
_cell.angle_gamma   90.00
#
_symmetry.space_group_name_H-M   'P 1'
#
loop_
_entity.id
_entity.type
_entity.pdbx_description
1 polymer ?
#
loop_
_entity_poly.entity_id
_entity_poly.type
_entity_poly.pdbx_seq_one_letter_code
_entity_poly.pdbx_strand_id
1 'polypeptide(L)'
;MQFAHLYLDLNPAELSIRAARLKPYLSPQATEQFGWDGYGRLQAAYLQPAGVETIDSNNVVVTVSFQSGDKRYQAAIPLVWDGNGRLPGFAVSGQPGILPAPAPAELPVVAQLDADEVVEAELRPQLAEFFGAYASGVQLQRYLATDTNLPNLGGAFTFVELKDLVVPVGDATSRDIQAVVVWGVPGASGQSVEPTPADPSAMAGRLEQAYRLTVVKQGDKWYVKAIRGAGRAVG
;
A
#
# COMPACT_ATOMS: atom_id res chain seq x y z
N MET A 1 -4.27 17.79 8.85
CA MET A 1 -5.29 16.71 8.79
C MET A 1 -6.59 17.05 9.49
N GLN A 2 -6.59 17.46 10.77
CA GLN A 2 -7.83 17.75 11.52
C GLN A 2 -8.75 18.80 10.85
N PHE A 3 -8.19 19.93 10.41
CA PHE A 3 -8.95 20.93 9.64
C PHE A 3 -9.65 20.32 8.42
N ALA A 4 -8.95 19.51 7.63
CA ALA A 4 -9.52 18.89 6.42
C ALA A 4 -10.71 17.99 6.74
N HIS A 5 -10.64 17.22 7.84
CA HIS A 5 -11.76 16.39 8.27
C HIS A 5 -12.99 17.23 8.62
N LEU A 6 -12.81 18.32 9.35
CA LEU A 6 -13.92 19.25 9.69
C LEU A 6 -14.45 19.99 8.46
N TYR A 7 -13.56 20.38 7.55
CA TYR A 7 -13.94 21.14 6.37
C TYR A 7 -14.73 20.28 5.37
N LEU A 8 -14.26 19.05 5.14
CA LEU A 8 -14.80 18.10 4.15
C LEU A 8 -15.87 17.15 4.71
N ASP A 9 -16.31 17.38 5.95
CA ASP A 9 -17.46 16.71 6.55
C ASP A 9 -18.53 17.76 6.87
N LEU A 10 -19.56 17.83 6.02
CA LEU A 10 -20.70 18.71 6.20
C LEU A 10 -21.94 17.88 6.52
N ASN A 11 -22.48 18.12 7.71
CA ASN A 11 -23.79 17.70 8.14
C ASN A 11 -24.61 18.92 8.58
N PRO A 12 -25.72 19.26 7.90
CA PRO A 12 -26.55 20.41 8.26
C PRO A 12 -27.09 20.38 9.70
N ALA A 13 -27.18 19.20 10.31
CA ALA A 13 -27.59 19.06 11.71
C ALA A 13 -26.51 19.50 12.72
N GLU A 14 -25.26 19.68 12.28
CA GLU A 14 -24.10 19.91 13.16
C GLU A 14 -23.33 21.20 12.81
N LEU A 15 -23.93 22.13 12.06
CA LEU A 15 -23.25 23.33 11.55
C LEU A 15 -22.59 24.19 12.63
N SER A 16 -23.25 24.36 13.79
CA SER A 16 -22.72 25.14 14.91
C SER A 16 -21.52 24.47 15.58
N ILE A 17 -21.59 23.15 15.78
CA ILE A 17 -20.51 22.34 16.36
C ILE A 17 -19.31 22.37 15.42
N ARG A 18 -19.54 22.19 14.12
CA ARG A 18 -18.51 22.25 13.09
C ARG A 18 -17.83 23.61 13.05
N ALA A 19 -18.59 24.72 13.01
CA ALA A 19 -18.03 26.07 13.01
C ALA A 19 -17.16 26.33 14.25
N ALA A 20 -17.61 25.93 15.43
CA ALA A 20 -16.84 26.05 16.67
C ALA A 20 -15.51 25.28 16.61
N ARG A 21 -15.51 24.08 16.00
CA ARG A 21 -14.31 23.26 15.83
C ARG A 21 -13.37 23.76 14.74
N LEU A 22 -13.89 24.49 13.73
CA LEU A 22 -13.08 25.10 12.68
C LEU A 22 -12.34 26.35 13.18
N LYS A 23 -12.96 27.13 14.08
CA LYS A 23 -12.45 28.41 14.57
C LYS A 23 -10.94 28.43 14.95
N PRO A 24 -10.37 27.42 15.62
CA PRO A 24 -8.94 27.41 15.96
C PRO A 24 -7.98 27.40 14.77
N TYR A 25 -8.44 27.01 13.58
CA TYR A 25 -7.63 26.92 12.37
C TYR A 25 -7.79 28.13 11.44
N LEU A 26 -8.72 29.04 11.75
CA LEU A 26 -9.13 30.13 10.86
C LEU A 26 -8.64 31.48 11.37
N SER A 27 -8.48 32.43 10.45
CA SER A 27 -8.25 33.83 10.85
C SER A 27 -9.50 34.40 11.54
N PRO A 28 -9.36 35.41 12.43
CA PRO A 28 -10.50 36.06 13.07
C PRO A 28 -11.50 36.71 12.10
N GLN A 29 -11.10 36.95 10.85
CA GLN A 29 -11.94 37.54 9.81
C GLN A 29 -12.68 36.50 8.97
N ALA A 30 -12.42 35.21 9.18
CA ALA A 30 -13.08 34.14 8.45
C ALA A 30 -14.57 34.03 8.85
N THR A 31 -15.43 33.80 7.86
CA THR A 31 -16.84 33.47 8.09
C THR A 31 -16.99 32.13 8.78
N GLU A 32 -17.99 31.97 9.66
CA GLU A 32 -18.17 30.77 10.50
C GLU A 32 -18.24 29.44 9.72
N GLN A 33 -18.90 29.44 8.56
CA GLN A 33 -19.05 28.23 7.73
C GLN A 33 -17.91 28.04 6.71
N PHE A 34 -17.02 29.03 6.63
CA PHE A 34 -15.80 29.03 5.81
C PHE A 34 -16.00 28.58 4.35
N GLY A 35 -17.00 29.13 3.66
CA GLY A 35 -17.30 28.81 2.26
C GLY A 35 -18.43 27.81 2.03
N TRP A 36 -18.96 27.20 3.09
CA TRP A 36 -20.20 26.43 3.03
C TRP A 36 -21.42 27.33 3.23
N ASP A 37 -22.48 27.09 2.46
CA ASP A 37 -23.78 27.76 2.61
C ASP A 37 -24.67 27.09 3.69
N GLY A 38 -24.24 25.95 4.22
CA GLY A 38 -24.94 25.16 5.24
C GLY A 38 -25.90 24.11 4.67
N TYR A 39 -26.01 23.99 3.35
CA TYR A 39 -26.89 23.03 2.69
C TYR A 39 -26.12 21.85 2.09
N GLY A 40 -26.83 20.75 1.83
CA GLY A 40 -26.25 19.53 1.30
C GLY A 40 -25.50 18.70 2.35
N ARG A 41 -24.81 17.66 1.90
CA ARG A 41 -23.97 16.80 2.75
C ARG A 41 -22.71 16.45 1.99
N LEU A 42 -21.59 16.42 2.71
CA LEU A 42 -20.34 15.86 2.22
C LEU A 42 -19.76 14.99 3.33
N GLN A 43 -19.31 13.80 2.99
CA GLN A 43 -18.62 12.92 3.92
C GLN A 43 -17.31 12.49 3.30
N ALA A 44 -16.20 12.87 3.93
CA ALA A 44 -14.86 12.48 3.52
C ALA A 44 -14.38 11.28 4.36
N ALA A 45 -14.01 10.20 3.67
CA ALA A 45 -13.36 9.03 4.23
C ALA A 45 -11.90 8.95 3.75
N TYR A 46 -11.09 8.16 4.45
CA TYR A 46 -9.69 7.85 4.08
C TYR A 46 -8.83 9.08 3.77
N LEU A 47 -8.95 10.14 4.60
CA LEU A 47 -8.15 11.35 4.41
C LEU A 47 -6.66 11.06 4.61
N GLN A 48 -5.85 11.38 3.61
CA GLN A 48 -4.40 11.17 3.63
C GLN A 48 -3.66 12.39 3.08
N PRO A 49 -2.52 12.79 3.67
CA PRO A 49 -1.64 13.78 3.04
C PRO A 49 -1.18 13.29 1.67
N ALA A 50 -1.30 14.13 0.64
CA ALA A 50 -0.88 13.82 -0.72
C ALA A 50 0.34 14.63 -1.16
N GLY A 51 0.53 15.83 -0.61
CA GLY A 51 1.68 16.66 -0.91
C GLY A 51 1.67 17.98 -0.15
N VAL A 52 2.81 18.66 -0.17
CA VAL A 52 2.98 20.03 0.34
C VAL A 52 3.73 20.81 -0.72
N GLU A 53 3.17 21.94 -1.13
CA GLU A 53 3.80 22.90 -2.02
C GLU A 53 4.16 24.15 -1.22
N THR A 54 5.44 24.50 -1.18
CA THR A 54 5.90 25.75 -0.56
C THR A 54 5.81 26.87 -1.58
N ILE A 55 4.99 27.88 -1.31
CA ILE A 55 4.83 29.04 -2.17
C ILE A 55 5.92 30.08 -1.86
N ASP A 56 6.14 30.35 -0.57
CA ASP A 56 7.20 31.23 -0.07
C ASP A 56 7.59 30.86 1.38
N SER A 57 8.29 31.74 2.10
CA SER A 57 8.78 31.50 3.46
C SER A 57 7.68 31.21 4.50
N ASN A 58 6.44 31.62 4.23
CA ASN A 58 5.33 31.54 5.18
C ASN A 58 4.07 30.93 4.59
N ASN A 59 3.95 30.84 3.26
CA ASN A 59 2.78 30.30 2.59
C ASN A 59 3.06 28.90 2.03
N VAL A 60 2.17 27.97 2.36
CA VAL A 60 2.21 26.59 1.87
C VAL A 60 0.82 26.14 1.44
N VAL A 61 0.74 25.27 0.43
CA VAL A 61 -0.48 24.58 0.07
C VAL A 61 -0.33 23.11 0.44
N VAL A 62 -1.17 22.64 1.36
CA VAL A 62 -1.22 21.22 1.72
C VAL A 62 -2.31 20.56 0.91
N THR A 63 -1.94 19.55 0.12
CA THR A 63 -2.90 18.73 -0.61
C THR A 63 -3.22 17.48 0.18
N VAL A 64 -4.51 17.22 0.38
CA VAL A 64 -5.00 15.97 0.99
C VAL A 64 -5.83 15.18 -0.01
N SER A 65 -5.61 13.88 -0.09
CA SER A 65 -6.50 12.97 -0.81
C SER A 65 -7.63 12.52 0.12
N PHE A 66 -8.84 12.40 -0.41
CA PHE A 66 -9.99 11.85 0.32
C PHE A 66 -10.92 11.10 -0.62
N GLN A 67 -11.76 10.24 -0.05
CA GLN A 67 -12.84 9.57 -0.75
C GLN A 67 -14.19 10.13 -0.30
N SER A 68 -15.10 10.34 -1.25
CA SER A 68 -16.50 10.64 -0.95
C SER A 68 -17.39 9.79 -1.86
N GLY A 69 -18.26 8.98 -1.26
CA GLY A 69 -18.94 7.91 -1.96
C GLY A 69 -17.95 6.94 -2.60
N ASP A 70 -18.12 6.68 -3.89
CA ASP A 70 -17.28 5.81 -4.73
C ASP A 70 -16.11 6.55 -5.42
N LYS A 71 -15.97 7.86 -5.21
CA LYS A 71 -15.00 8.70 -5.92
C LYS A 71 -13.89 9.21 -5.00
N ARG A 72 -12.69 9.29 -5.58
CA ARG A 72 -11.53 9.92 -4.97
C ARG A 72 -11.39 11.35 -5.46
N TYR A 73 -10.98 12.23 -4.55
CA TYR A 73 -10.73 13.64 -4.80
C TYR A 73 -9.47 14.09 -4.06
N GLN A 74 -9.02 15.29 -4.39
CA GLN A 74 -8.03 16.02 -3.60
C GLN A 74 -8.64 17.33 -3.09
N ALA A 75 -8.13 17.83 -1.97
CA ALA A 75 -8.38 19.18 -1.50
C ALA A 75 -7.05 19.90 -1.28
N ALA A 76 -6.87 21.02 -1.98
CA ALA A 76 -5.74 21.93 -1.81
C ALA A 76 -6.10 22.95 -0.72
N ILE A 77 -5.36 22.94 0.39
CA ILE A 77 -5.63 23.76 1.56
C ILE A 77 -4.50 24.78 1.71
N PRO A 78 -4.74 26.06 1.40
CA PRO A 78 -3.75 27.11 1.57
C PRO A 78 -3.57 27.42 3.07
N LEU A 79 -2.33 27.43 3.53
CA LEU A 79 -1.95 27.71 4.92
C LEU A 79 -0.92 28.82 4.96
N VAL A 80 -0.98 29.62 6.03
CA VAL A 80 0.15 30.39 6.53
C VAL A 80 0.79 29.65 7.70
N TRP A 81 2.11 29.73 7.77
CA TRP A 81 2.96 29.10 8.77
C TRP A 81 3.90 30.17 9.34
N ASP A 82 3.99 30.25 10.66
CA ASP A 82 4.77 31.32 11.32
C ASP A 82 6.28 31.03 11.39
N GLY A 83 6.73 29.81 11.05
CA GLY A 83 8.14 29.45 10.82
C GLY A 83 9.03 29.45 12.06
N ASN A 84 8.57 30.08 13.15
CA ASN A 84 9.45 30.67 14.15
C ASN A 84 8.96 30.28 15.54
N GLY A 85 9.31 29.08 16.00
CA GLY A 85 9.03 28.63 17.37
C GLY A 85 9.29 27.13 17.58
N ARG A 86 9.38 26.72 18.85
CA ARG A 86 9.43 25.29 19.25
C ARG A 86 8.11 24.55 18.95
N LEU A 87 7.01 25.30 18.85
CA LEU A 87 5.68 24.85 18.47
C LEU A 87 5.11 25.88 17.47
N PRO A 88 5.53 25.81 16.20
CA PRO A 88 5.09 26.75 15.18
C PRO A 88 3.58 26.64 14.95
N GLY A 89 2.92 27.79 14.87
CA GLY A 89 1.51 27.91 14.57
C GLY A 89 1.24 27.85 13.07
N PHE A 90 0.01 27.49 12.72
CA PHE A 90 -0.49 27.62 11.36
C PHE A 90 -1.94 28.08 11.37
N ALA A 91 -2.34 28.73 10.29
CA ALA A 91 -3.73 29.07 10.03
C ALA A 91 -4.05 28.82 8.56
N VAL A 92 -5.31 28.50 8.28
CA VAL A 92 -5.80 28.39 6.90
C VAL A 92 -5.94 29.80 6.34
N SER A 93 -5.20 30.09 5.28
CA SER A 93 -5.06 31.44 4.73
C SER A 93 -6.07 31.76 3.63
N GLY A 94 -6.79 30.75 3.14
CA GLY A 94 -7.79 30.92 2.09
C GLY A 94 -8.75 29.72 1.98
N GLN A 95 -9.73 29.83 1.09
CA GLN A 95 -10.70 28.75 0.86
C GLN A 95 -10.01 27.54 0.21
N PRO A 96 -10.23 26.32 0.72
CA PRO A 96 -9.74 25.11 0.08
C PRO A 96 -10.39 24.88 -1.29
N GLY A 97 -9.60 24.43 -2.26
CA GLY A 97 -10.07 24.01 -3.58
C GLY A 97 -10.22 22.50 -3.66
N ILE A 98 -11.36 22.00 -4.14
CA ILE A 98 -11.54 20.58 -4.47
C ILE A 98 -11.00 20.33 -5.89
N LEU A 99 -10.17 19.30 -6.02
CA LEU A 99 -9.53 18.87 -7.25
C LEU A 99 -9.93 17.41 -7.56
N PRO A 100 -9.92 17.00 -8.84
CA PRO A 100 -10.05 15.59 -9.18
C PRO A 100 -8.89 14.77 -8.58
N ALA A 101 -9.09 13.46 -8.39
CA ALA A 101 -7.98 12.58 -8.08
C ALA A 101 -6.93 12.59 -9.21
N PRO A 102 -5.63 12.47 -8.90
CA PRO A 102 -4.60 12.36 -9.91
C PRO A 102 -4.86 11.18 -10.86
N ALA A 103 -4.59 11.39 -12.14
CA ALA A 103 -4.59 10.31 -13.11
C ALA A 103 -3.52 9.26 -12.73
N PRO A 104 -3.76 7.97 -13.00
CA PRO A 104 -2.70 6.96 -12.91
C PRO A 104 -1.48 7.38 -13.71
N ALA A 105 -0.29 7.17 -13.15
CA ALA A 105 0.95 7.39 -13.88
C ALA A 105 1.07 6.40 -15.05
N GLU A 106 1.68 6.84 -16.15
CA GLU A 106 2.05 5.94 -17.23
C GLU A 106 3.08 4.92 -16.72
N LEU A 107 2.92 3.67 -17.17
CA LEU A 107 3.87 2.60 -16.89
C LEU A 107 4.74 2.38 -18.13
N PRO A 108 6.00 2.87 -18.12
CA PRO A 108 6.98 2.50 -19.15
C PRO A 108 7.08 0.99 -19.34
N VAL A 109 7.07 0.54 -20.59
CA VAL A 109 7.33 -0.86 -20.95
C VAL A 109 8.80 -1.16 -20.66
N VAL A 110 9.06 -2.22 -19.91
CA VAL A 110 10.42 -2.71 -19.63
C VAL A 110 10.68 -3.90 -20.57
N ALA A 111 11.84 -3.93 -21.22
CA ALA A 111 12.20 -5.05 -22.07
C ALA A 111 12.34 -6.34 -21.24
N GLN A 112 11.81 -7.44 -21.77
CA GLN A 112 11.96 -8.77 -21.18
C GLN A 112 13.42 -9.22 -21.33
N LEU A 113 13.97 -9.80 -20.26
CA LEU A 113 15.30 -10.40 -20.29
C LEU A 113 15.18 -11.86 -20.76
N ASP A 114 16.21 -12.34 -21.45
CA ASP A 114 16.28 -13.76 -21.85
C ASP A 114 16.26 -14.66 -20.60
N ALA A 115 15.42 -15.70 -20.64
CA ALA A 115 15.27 -16.66 -19.56
C ALA A 115 16.24 -17.84 -19.71
N ASP A 116 16.76 -18.31 -18.58
CA ASP A 116 17.58 -19.50 -18.42
C ASP A 116 16.69 -20.68 -17.99
N GLU A 117 16.09 -21.35 -18.98
CA GLU A 117 15.12 -22.45 -18.75
C GLU A 117 15.74 -23.64 -17.99
N VAL A 118 17.05 -23.85 -18.12
CA VAL A 118 17.75 -24.95 -17.42
C VAL A 118 17.81 -24.68 -15.93
N VAL A 119 18.21 -23.47 -15.54
CA VAL A 119 18.25 -23.09 -14.12
C VAL A 119 16.84 -22.91 -13.56
N GLU A 120 15.87 -22.47 -14.37
CA GLU A 120 14.46 -22.46 -13.98
C GLU A 120 13.97 -23.85 -13.59
N ALA A 121 14.22 -24.87 -14.42
CA ALA A 121 13.81 -26.24 -14.15
C ALA A 121 14.48 -26.82 -12.89
N GLU A 122 15.74 -26.45 -12.61
CA GLU A 122 16.45 -26.80 -11.37
C GLU A 122 15.81 -26.15 -10.13
N LEU A 123 15.46 -24.86 -10.23
CA LEU A 123 14.95 -24.06 -9.10
C LEU A 123 13.48 -24.31 -8.77
N ARG A 124 12.64 -24.59 -9.76
CA ARG A 124 11.17 -24.67 -9.59
C ARG A 124 10.73 -25.62 -8.46
N PRO A 125 11.15 -26.90 -8.39
CA PRO A 125 10.74 -27.78 -7.30
C PRO A 125 11.27 -27.30 -5.94
N GLN A 126 12.51 -26.80 -5.90
CA GLN A 126 13.11 -26.29 -4.68
C GLN A 126 12.38 -25.05 -4.14
N LEU A 127 11.98 -24.14 -5.02
CA LEU A 127 11.26 -22.93 -4.64
C LEU A 127 9.84 -23.24 -4.17
N ALA A 128 9.16 -24.24 -4.74
CA ALA A 128 7.87 -24.68 -4.23
C ALA A 128 7.97 -25.15 -2.76
N GLU A 129 9.00 -25.94 -2.43
CA GLU A 129 9.23 -26.35 -1.05
C GLU A 129 9.64 -25.19 -0.13
N PHE A 130 10.51 -24.30 -0.61
CA PHE A 130 10.88 -23.07 0.10
C PHE A 130 9.63 -22.25 0.45
N PHE A 131 8.72 -22.02 -0.49
CA PHE A 131 7.51 -21.24 -0.23
C PHE A 131 6.54 -21.95 0.72
N GLY A 132 6.48 -23.28 0.72
CA GLY A 132 5.80 -24.05 1.75
C GLY A 132 6.40 -23.83 3.16
N ALA A 133 7.72 -23.81 3.26
CA ALA A 133 8.42 -23.50 4.51
C ALA A 133 8.32 -22.02 4.91
N TYR A 134 8.26 -21.11 3.94
CA TYR A 134 8.09 -19.67 4.14
C TYR A 134 6.68 -19.34 4.65
N ALA A 135 5.65 -20.03 4.13
CA ALA A 135 4.28 -19.92 4.62
C ALA A 135 4.15 -20.41 6.07
N SER A 136 4.61 -21.63 6.33
CA SER A 136 4.43 -22.29 7.64
C SER A 136 5.41 -21.83 8.72
N GLY A 137 6.58 -21.34 8.35
CA GLY A 137 7.72 -21.11 9.25
C GLY A 137 8.48 -22.39 9.64
N VAL A 138 8.02 -23.57 9.18
CA VAL A 138 8.60 -24.86 9.56
C VAL A 138 9.77 -25.20 8.64
N GLN A 139 10.94 -25.42 9.24
CA GLN A 139 12.17 -25.82 8.54
C GLN A 139 12.59 -24.84 7.43
N LEU A 140 12.30 -23.54 7.57
CA LEU A 140 12.69 -22.52 6.57
C LEU A 140 14.22 -22.48 6.36
N GLN A 141 14.98 -22.63 7.45
CA GLN A 141 16.45 -22.51 7.44
C GLN A 141 17.15 -23.44 6.45
N ARG A 142 16.56 -24.61 6.10
CA ARG A 142 17.17 -25.57 5.16
C ARG A 142 17.25 -25.08 3.72
N TYR A 143 16.45 -24.06 3.38
CA TYR A 143 16.39 -23.47 2.05
C TYR A 143 17.12 -22.14 1.98
N LEU A 144 17.64 -21.64 3.10
CA LEU A 144 18.35 -20.37 3.17
C LEU A 144 19.84 -20.57 2.97
N ALA A 145 20.50 -19.57 2.37
CA ALA A 145 21.95 -19.57 2.26
C ALA A 145 22.58 -19.51 3.67
N THR A 146 23.85 -19.92 3.77
CA THR A 146 24.62 -19.81 5.02
C THR A 146 24.54 -18.40 5.60
N ASP A 147 24.42 -18.30 6.93
CA ASP A 147 24.30 -17.05 7.68
C ASP A 147 23.11 -16.14 7.29
N THR A 148 22.12 -16.69 6.57
CA THR A 148 20.90 -15.98 6.21
C THR A 148 19.76 -16.36 7.16
N ASN A 149 19.00 -15.36 7.63
CA ASN A 149 17.75 -15.54 8.34
C ASN A 149 16.69 -14.65 7.69
N LEU A 150 15.52 -15.22 7.42
CA LEU A 150 14.38 -14.51 6.82
C LEU A 150 13.16 -14.61 7.73
N PRO A 151 12.35 -13.55 7.85
CA PRO A 151 11.02 -13.67 8.45
C PRO A 151 10.17 -14.65 7.65
N ASN A 152 9.13 -15.20 8.28
CA ASN A 152 8.18 -16.11 7.65
C ASN A 152 6.74 -15.58 7.86
N LEU A 153 5.76 -16.20 7.20
CA LEU A 153 4.35 -15.78 7.27
C LEU A 153 3.61 -16.37 8.47
N GLY A 154 4.26 -17.17 9.32
CA GLY A 154 3.71 -17.66 10.59
C GLY A 154 2.44 -18.50 10.46
N GLY A 155 2.20 -19.13 9.31
CA GLY A 155 0.98 -19.91 9.04
C GLY A 155 -0.26 -19.06 8.73
N ALA A 156 -0.13 -17.73 8.58
CA ALA A 156 -1.25 -16.86 8.21
C ALA A 156 -1.77 -17.12 6.78
N PHE A 157 -0.92 -17.68 5.93
CA PHE A 157 -1.22 -18.08 4.56
C PHE A 157 -0.77 -19.52 4.35
N THR A 158 -1.40 -20.22 3.40
CA THR A 158 -0.95 -21.54 2.94
C THR A 158 -0.34 -21.44 1.55
N PHE A 159 0.76 -22.14 1.31
CA PHE A 159 1.28 -22.28 -0.05
C PHE A 159 0.33 -23.15 -0.86
N VAL A 160 -0.17 -22.63 -1.98
CA VAL A 160 -1.01 -23.38 -2.93
C VAL A 160 -0.18 -23.80 -4.12
N GLU A 161 0.52 -22.86 -4.75
CA GLU A 161 1.23 -23.11 -6.00
C GLU A 161 2.34 -22.08 -6.29
N LEU A 162 3.41 -22.53 -6.93
CA LEU A 162 4.35 -21.65 -7.64
C LEU A 162 3.89 -21.57 -9.09
N LYS A 163 3.09 -20.53 -9.40
CA LYS A 163 2.40 -20.36 -10.68
C LYS A 163 3.36 -20.03 -11.81
N ASP A 164 4.32 -19.14 -11.54
CA ASP A 164 5.30 -18.71 -12.53
C ASP A 164 6.69 -18.50 -11.91
N LEU A 165 7.72 -18.66 -12.72
CA LEU A 165 9.11 -18.49 -12.34
C LEU A 165 9.92 -18.01 -13.55
N VAL A 166 10.49 -16.82 -13.45
CA VAL A 166 11.40 -16.27 -14.46
C VAL A 166 12.79 -16.19 -13.86
N VAL A 167 13.75 -16.87 -14.52
CA VAL A 167 15.17 -16.84 -14.17
C VAL A 167 15.93 -16.18 -15.32
N PRO A 168 16.26 -14.88 -15.23
CA PRO A 168 17.09 -14.25 -16.25
C PRO A 168 18.46 -14.92 -16.35
N VAL A 169 19.02 -14.94 -17.56
CA VAL A 169 20.43 -15.31 -17.76
C VAL A 169 21.33 -14.35 -16.97
N GLY A 170 22.31 -14.86 -16.24
CA GLY A 170 23.18 -14.03 -15.40
C GLY A 170 24.42 -14.75 -14.84
N ASP A 171 24.78 -14.46 -13.58
CA ASP A 171 25.94 -15.06 -12.88
C ASP A 171 25.69 -16.49 -12.37
N ALA A 172 26.54 -17.46 -12.73
CA ALA A 172 26.30 -18.89 -12.51
C ALA A 172 26.21 -19.29 -11.02
N THR A 173 26.64 -18.41 -10.11
CA THR A 173 26.64 -18.65 -8.66
C THR A 173 25.62 -17.79 -7.91
N SER A 174 25.03 -16.79 -8.55
CA SER A 174 23.98 -15.96 -7.99
C SER A 174 23.00 -15.45 -9.06
N ARG A 175 21.71 -15.68 -8.85
CA ARG A 175 20.64 -15.20 -9.73
C ARG A 175 19.68 -14.31 -8.96
N ASP A 176 19.21 -13.26 -9.63
CA ASP A 176 18.01 -12.55 -9.21
C ASP A 176 16.84 -13.04 -10.06
N ILE A 177 15.85 -13.64 -9.41
CA ILE A 177 14.73 -14.34 -10.06
C ILE A 177 13.41 -13.70 -9.68
N GLN A 178 12.38 -13.89 -10.50
CA GLN A 178 11.01 -13.50 -10.18
C GLN A 178 10.11 -14.73 -10.07
N ALA A 179 9.26 -14.77 -9.06
CA ALA A 179 8.33 -15.87 -8.83
C ALA A 179 6.93 -15.32 -8.59
N VAL A 180 5.91 -15.92 -9.22
CA VAL A 180 4.51 -15.68 -8.90
C VAL A 180 3.99 -16.85 -8.08
N VAL A 181 3.54 -16.56 -6.87
CA VAL A 181 3.07 -17.55 -5.90
C VAL A 181 1.58 -17.34 -5.65
N VAL A 182 0.84 -18.43 -5.57
CA VAL A 182 -0.55 -18.44 -5.14
C VAL A 182 -0.60 -18.86 -3.68
N TRP A 183 -1.12 -17.96 -2.84
CA TRP A 183 -1.38 -18.20 -1.43
C TRP A 183 -2.85 -18.54 -1.21
N GLY A 184 -3.11 -19.47 -0.29
CA GLY A 184 -4.42 -19.68 0.31
C GLY A 184 -4.63 -18.71 1.46
N VAL A 185 -5.75 -18.01 1.45
CA VAL A 185 -6.18 -17.09 2.50
C VAL A 185 -7.29 -17.79 3.29
N PRO A 186 -7.17 -17.93 4.62
CA PRO A 186 -8.23 -18.58 5.41
C PRO A 186 -9.54 -17.79 5.30
N GLY A 187 -10.66 -18.51 5.21
CA GLY A 187 -12.01 -17.93 5.36
C GLY A 187 -12.29 -17.55 6.81
N ALA A 188 -13.33 -16.75 7.04
CA ALA A 188 -13.65 -16.20 8.36
C ALA A 188 -14.06 -17.26 9.42
N SER A 189 -14.38 -18.49 9.02
CA SER A 189 -14.81 -19.57 9.92
C SER A 189 -13.73 -20.63 10.11
N GLY A 190 -12.92 -20.49 11.16
CA GLY A 190 -12.11 -21.56 11.74
C GLY A 190 -12.92 -22.64 12.48
N GLN A 191 -14.19 -22.86 12.13
CA GLN A 191 -15.05 -23.89 12.72
C GLN A 191 -15.82 -24.65 11.64
N SER A 192 -15.83 -25.96 11.82
CA SER A 192 -16.42 -27.02 11.01
C SER A 192 -17.94 -26.87 10.86
N VAL A 193 -18.40 -25.93 10.06
CA VAL A 193 -19.73 -25.97 9.47
C VAL A 193 -19.54 -25.92 7.97
N GLU A 194 -20.06 -26.92 7.29
CA GLU A 194 -20.01 -27.06 5.84
C GLU A 194 -20.43 -25.72 5.19
N PRO A 195 -19.55 -25.08 4.39
CA PRO A 195 -19.82 -23.76 3.85
C PRO A 195 -21.03 -23.85 2.93
N THR A 196 -22.16 -23.33 3.38
CA THR A 196 -23.28 -23.07 2.47
C THR A 196 -22.85 -21.90 1.57
N PRO A 197 -23.02 -21.96 0.24
CA PRO A 197 -22.55 -20.94 -0.71
C PRO A 197 -23.13 -19.52 -0.55
N ALA A 198 -23.85 -19.23 0.54
CA ALA A 198 -24.55 -17.98 0.76
C ALA A 198 -23.63 -16.84 1.26
N ASP A 199 -22.48 -17.15 1.85
CA ASP A 199 -21.52 -16.14 2.34
C ASP A 199 -20.10 -16.38 1.77
N PRO A 200 -19.68 -15.60 0.75
CA PRO A 200 -18.33 -15.67 0.19
C PRO A 200 -17.20 -15.46 1.20
N SER A 201 -17.45 -14.79 2.33
CA SER A 201 -16.44 -14.51 3.36
C SER A 201 -16.09 -15.74 4.23
N ALA A 202 -16.97 -16.73 4.27
CA ALA A 202 -16.73 -18.01 4.95
C ALA A 202 -15.82 -18.95 4.14
N MET A 203 -15.59 -18.65 2.85
CA MET A 203 -14.80 -19.49 1.96
C MET A 203 -13.31 -19.10 1.99
N ALA A 204 -12.42 -20.09 1.88
CA ALA A 204 -11.00 -19.82 1.70
C ALA A 204 -10.75 -19.15 0.33
N GLY A 205 -9.94 -18.10 0.33
CA GLY A 205 -9.56 -17.34 -0.86
C GLY A 205 -8.23 -17.80 -1.47
N ARG A 206 -7.95 -17.33 -2.68
CA ARG A 206 -6.63 -17.43 -3.32
C ARG A 206 -6.09 -16.03 -3.60
N LEU A 207 -4.81 -15.81 -3.32
CA LEU A 207 -4.12 -14.54 -3.52
C LEU A 207 -2.85 -14.77 -4.34
N GLU A 208 -2.74 -14.15 -5.51
CA GLU A 208 -1.52 -14.17 -6.32
C GLU A 208 -0.57 -13.04 -5.88
N GLN A 209 0.69 -13.38 -5.61
CA GLN A 209 1.72 -12.41 -5.27
C GLN A 209 3.01 -12.67 -6.03
N ALA A 210 3.62 -11.60 -6.53
CA ALA A 210 4.89 -11.65 -7.20
C ALA A 210 6.03 -11.29 -6.23
N TYR A 211 7.10 -12.07 -6.26
CA TYR A 211 8.31 -11.91 -5.46
C TYR A 211 9.53 -11.78 -6.35
N ARG A 212 10.51 -11.01 -5.90
CA ARG A 212 11.89 -11.10 -6.38
C ARG A 212 12.75 -11.77 -5.33
N LEU A 213 13.52 -12.76 -5.73
CA LEU A 213 14.42 -13.50 -4.86
C LEU A 213 15.85 -13.36 -5.36
N THR A 214 16.80 -13.35 -4.44
CA THR A 214 18.21 -13.57 -4.75
C THR A 214 18.54 -14.98 -4.31
N VAL A 215 18.94 -15.83 -5.25
CA VAL A 215 19.39 -17.19 -4.99
C VAL A 215 20.89 -17.29 -5.22
N VAL A 216 21.57 -18.12 -4.43
CA VAL A 216 22.99 -18.39 -4.54
C VAL A 216 23.25 -19.88 -4.59
N LYS A 217 24.21 -20.31 -5.41
CA LYS A 217 24.62 -21.70 -5.52
C LYS A 217 25.65 -22.00 -4.44
N GLN A 218 25.39 -22.99 -3.58
CA GLN A 218 26.32 -23.48 -2.56
C GLN A 218 26.50 -24.98 -2.76
N GLY A 219 27.66 -25.39 -3.29
CA GLY A 219 27.84 -26.72 -3.85
C GLY A 219 26.94 -26.93 -5.07
N ASP A 220 26.19 -28.03 -5.09
CA ASP A 220 25.29 -28.37 -6.20
C ASP A 220 23.84 -27.93 -5.98
N LYS A 221 23.58 -27.10 -4.97
CA LYS A 221 22.22 -26.66 -4.62
C LYS A 221 22.12 -25.14 -4.60
N TRP A 222 20.96 -24.64 -5.00
CA TRP A 222 20.62 -23.23 -4.84
C TRP A 222 20.09 -22.97 -3.46
N TYR A 223 20.21 -21.75 -2.96
CA TYR A 223 19.69 -21.35 -1.65
C TYR A 223 19.19 -19.92 -1.72
N VAL A 224 18.10 -19.64 -1.01
CA VAL A 224 17.52 -18.29 -0.96
C VAL A 224 18.34 -17.43 -0.01
N LYS A 225 18.90 -16.34 -0.54
CA LYS A 225 19.62 -15.33 0.23
C LYS A 225 18.75 -14.14 0.60
N ALA A 226 17.79 -13.78 -0.26
CA ALA A 226 16.87 -12.67 -0.02
C ALA A 226 15.52 -12.89 -0.72
N ILE A 227 14.47 -12.31 -0.14
CA ILE A 227 13.12 -12.22 -0.70
C ILE A 227 12.55 -10.82 -0.50
N ARG A 228 11.80 -10.32 -1.49
CA ARG A 228 11.11 -9.02 -1.46
C ARG A 228 9.92 -9.06 -2.41
N GLY A 229 8.99 -8.11 -2.25
CA GLY A 229 7.95 -7.87 -3.26
C GLY A 229 8.60 -7.62 -4.62
N ALA A 230 8.02 -8.19 -5.67
CA ALA A 230 8.50 -7.94 -7.02
C ALA A 230 8.42 -6.45 -7.34
N GLY A 231 9.39 -5.97 -8.13
CA GLY A 231 9.31 -4.66 -8.77
C GLY A 231 8.37 -4.74 -9.97
N ARG A 232 8.68 -4.00 -11.04
CA ARG A 232 8.04 -4.27 -12.34
C ARG A 232 8.35 -5.71 -12.74
N ALA A 233 7.33 -6.45 -13.15
CA ALA A 233 7.54 -7.76 -13.75
C ALA A 233 8.44 -7.56 -14.98
N VAL A 234 9.52 -8.32 -15.08
CA VAL A 234 10.17 -8.57 -16.36
C VAL A 234 9.49 -9.82 -16.89
N GLY A 235 8.42 -9.60 -17.65
CA GLY A 235 7.61 -10.64 -18.27
C GLY A 235 7.12 -10.13 -19.61
#